data_AF-A0A1X9T4I2-F1
#
_entry.id   AF-A0A1X9T4I2-F1
#
_cell.length_a   1.000
_cell.length_b   1.000
_cell.length_c   1.000
_cell.angle_alpha   90.00
_cell.angle_beta   90.00
_cell.angle_gamma   90.00
#
_symmetry.space_group_name_H-M   'P 1'
#
loop_
_entity.id
_entity.type
_entity.pdbx_description
1 polymer ?
#
loop_
_entity_poly.entity_id
_entity_poly.type
_entity_poly.pdbx_seq_one_letter_code
_entity_poly.pdbx_strand_id
1 'polypeptide(L)' 'MKNEVVVLICMVSDLVQYVKTYQGPDARERAAAGFEDYTGVSFQEYCEACADDEDPEEILGDLIGTQIEIDENPWITPCS' A
#
# COMPACT_ATOMS: atom_id res chain seq x y z
N MET A 1 21.10 -6.27 -0.69
CA MET A 1 19.64 -6.14 -0.84
C MET A 1 19.09 -5.60 0.46
N LYS A 2 18.31 -4.51 0.41
CA LYS A 2 17.60 -4.03 1.61
C LYS A 2 16.43 -4.99 1.85
N ASN A 3 16.33 -5.54 3.06
CA ASN A 3 15.09 -6.16 3.49
C ASN A 3 14.13 -5.02 3.83
N GLU A 4 13.04 -4.93 3.10
CA GLU A 4 11.98 -3.95 3.35
C GLU A 4 10.76 -4.67 3.92
N VAL A 5 10.03 -3.94 4.77
CA VAL A 5 8.72 -4.35 5.25
C VAL A 5 7.71 -3.39 4.63
N VAL A 6 6.75 -3.94 3.91
CA VAL A 6 5.72 -3.19 3.19
C VAL A 6 4.37 -3.66 3.69
N VAL A 7 3.49 -2.74 4.03
CA VAL A 7 2.17 -3.01 4.57
C VAL A 7 1.12 -2.50 3.59
N LEU A 8 0.30 -3.41 3.09
CA LEU A 8 -0.91 -3.09 2.35
C LEU A 8 -2.07 -3.02 3.33
N ILE A 9 -2.74 -1.87 3.38
CA ILE A 9 -3.94 -1.63 4.18
C ILE A 9 -5.11 -1.57 3.22
N CYS A 10 -6.01 -2.54 3.27
CA CYS A 10 -7.19 -2.60 2.40
C CYS A 10 -8.40 -2.04 3.14
N MET A 11 -9.02 -1.02 2.56
CA MET A 11 -10.15 -0.30 3.14
C MET A 11 -11.40 -0.38 2.26
N VAL A 12 -12.55 -0.20 2.88
CA VAL A 12 -13.82 0.15 2.22
C VAL A 12 -14.40 1.31 3.02
N SER A 13 -14.56 2.47 2.38
CA SER A 13 -14.96 3.73 2.99
C SER A 13 -14.06 4.07 4.19
N ASP A 14 -14.60 4.09 5.40
CA ASP A 14 -13.89 4.36 6.65
C ASP A 14 -13.47 3.11 7.42
N LEU A 15 -13.65 1.92 6.84
CA LEU A 15 -13.42 0.63 7.50
C LEU A 15 -12.23 -0.13 6.93
N VAL A 16 -11.25 -0.42 7.78
CA VAL A 16 -10.17 -1.37 7.47
C VAL A 16 -10.77 -2.77 7.37
N GLN A 17 -10.66 -3.39 6.19
CA GLN A 17 -11.10 -4.76 5.97
C GLN A 17 -10.03 -5.76 6.41
N TYR A 18 -8.78 -5.54 5.95
CA TYR A 18 -7.64 -6.32 6.38
C TYR A 18 -6.32 -5.57 6.13
N VAL A 19 -5.28 -6.05 6.81
CA VAL A 19 -3.91 -5.57 6.64
C VAL A 19 -3.04 -6.76 6.26
N LYS A 20 -2.21 -6.60 5.23
CA LYS A 20 -1.30 -7.64 4.76
C LYS A 20 0.12 -7.11 4.69
N THR A 21 1.04 -7.84 5.32
CA THR A 21 2.45 -7.47 5.37
C THR A 21 3.27 -8.30 4.41
N TYR A 22 4.17 -7.65 3.69
CA TYR A 22 5.13 -8.22 2.77
C TYR A 22 6.54 -7.91 3.27
N GLN A 23 7.45 -8.88 3.21
CA GLN A 23 8.82 -8.74 3.67
C GLN A 23 9.80 -9.34 2.67
N GLY A 24 10.92 -8.64 2.43
CA GLY A 24 11.99 -9.10 1.55
C GLY A 24 12.28 -8.15 0.38
N PRO A 25 13.16 -8.55 -0.54
CA PRO A 25 13.62 -7.68 -1.64
C PRO A 25 12.54 -7.37 -2.68
N ASP A 26 11.48 -8.19 -2.74
CA ASP A 26 10.34 -8.08 -3.66
C ASP A 26 9.06 -7.60 -2.95
N ALA A 27 9.16 -7.10 -1.71
CA ALA A 27 8.01 -6.76 -0.89
C ALA A 27 7.11 -5.69 -1.53
N ARG A 28 7.72 -4.68 -2.18
CA ARG A 28 6.99 -3.62 -2.90
C ARG A 28 6.19 -4.18 -4.08
N GLU A 29 6.81 -5.02 -4.90
CA GLU A 29 6.17 -5.62 -6.08
C GLU A 29 4.97 -6.49 -5.66
N ARG A 30 5.13 -7.28 -4.60
CA ARG A 30 4.04 -8.11 -4.07
C ARG A 30 2.93 -7.31 -3.39
N ALA A 31 3.26 -6.17 -2.77
CA ALA A 31 2.27 -5.27 -2.21
C ALA A 31 1.48 -4.56 -3.33
N ALA A 32 2.16 -4.09 -4.38
CA ALA A 32 1.53 -3.48 -5.55
C ALA A 32 0.58 -4.46 -6.27
N ALA A 33 1.00 -5.70 -6.49
CA ALA A 33 0.13 -6.74 -7.02
C ALA A 33 -1.08 -7.01 -6.11
N GLY A 34 -0.86 -7.03 -4.78
CA GLY A 34 -1.96 -7.19 -3.82
C GLY A 34 -2.94 -6.02 -3.79
N PHE A 35 -2.46 -4.80 -4.06
CA PHE A 35 -3.30 -3.62 -4.22
C PHE A 35 -4.17 -3.77 -5.47
N GLU A 36 -3.57 -4.08 -6.62
CA GLU A 36 -4.28 -4.26 -7.88
C GLU A 36 -5.31 -5.40 -7.81
N ASP A 37 -4.95 -6.54 -7.18
CA ASP A 37 -5.87 -7.65 -6.95
C ASP A 37 -7.10 -7.23 -6.12
N TYR A 38 -6.95 -6.28 -5.19
CA TYR A 38 -8.01 -5.81 -4.31
C TYR A 38 -8.85 -4.69 -4.93
N THR A 39 -8.21 -3.71 -5.55
CA THR A 39 -8.88 -2.51 -6.08
C THR A 39 -9.32 -2.65 -7.54
N GLY A 40 -8.71 -3.57 -8.29
CA GLY A 40 -8.85 -3.65 -9.75
C GLY A 40 -8.12 -2.53 -10.49
N VAL A 41 -7.34 -1.70 -9.79
CA VAL A 41 -6.59 -0.55 -10.33
C VAL A 41 -5.10 -0.82 -10.20
N SER A 42 -4.35 -0.60 -11.28
CA SER A 42 -2.89 -0.70 -11.25
C SER A 42 -2.32 0.27 -10.21
N PHE A 43 -1.48 -0.23 -9.31
CA PHE A 43 -0.84 0.62 -8.31
C PHE A 43 0.04 1.70 -8.94
N GLN A 44 0.66 1.41 -10.10
CA GLN A 44 1.43 2.41 -10.84
C GLN A 44 0.53 3.52 -11.38
N GLU A 45 -0.58 3.18 -12.02
CA GLU A 45 -1.52 4.15 -12.57
C GLU A 45 -2.14 5.01 -11.46
N TYR A 46 -2.46 4.38 -10.32
CA TYR A 46 -2.92 5.09 -9.13
C TYR A 46 -1.89 6.11 -8.63
N CYS A 47 -0.60 5.73 -8.53
CA CYS A 47 0.45 6.67 -8.13
C CYS A 47 0.65 7.82 -9.13
N GLU A 48 0.55 7.55 -10.43
CA GLU A 48 0.66 8.56 -11.49
C GLU A 48 -0.52 9.56 -11.40
N ALA A 49 -1.74 9.06 -11.28
CA ALA A 49 -2.94 9.89 -11.13
C ALA A 49 -2.90 10.76 -9.85
N CYS A 50 -2.51 10.19 -8.71
CA CYS A 50 -2.34 10.97 -7.49
C CYS A 50 -1.21 12.02 -7.59
N ALA A 51 -0.16 11.77 -8.39
CA ALA A 51 0.90 12.75 -8.64
C ALA A 51 0.44 13.91 -9.53
N ASP A 52 -0.59 13.67 -10.35
CA ASP A 52 -1.27 14.67 -11.19
C ASP A 52 -2.44 15.36 -10.46
N ASP A 53 -2.50 15.25 -9.12
CA ASP A 53 -3.53 15.83 -8.24
C ASP A 53 -4.96 15.30 -8.51
N GLU A 54 -5.11 14.11 -9.12
CA GLU A 54 -6.43 13.45 -9.23
C GLU A 54 -6.94 12.98 -7.86
N ASP A 55 -8.25 13.08 -7.64
CA ASP A 55 -8.88 12.71 -6.37
C ASP A 55 -8.87 11.17 -6.20
N PRO A 56 -8.27 10.64 -5.12
CA PRO A 56 -8.33 9.20 -4.82
C PRO A 56 -9.75 8.63 -4.76
N GLU A 57 -10.77 9.44 -4.44
CA GLU A 57 -12.17 9.03 -4.44
C GLU A 57 -12.68 8.75 -5.86
N GLU A 58 -12.23 9.54 -6.84
CA GLU A 58 -12.58 9.32 -8.25
C GLU A 58 -11.91 8.06 -8.82
N ILE A 59 -10.72 7.71 -8.32
CA ILE A 59 -9.97 6.54 -8.79
C ILE A 59 -10.43 5.25 -8.11
N LEU A 60 -10.57 5.25 -6.78
CA LEU A 60 -10.83 4.05 -5.98
C LEU A 60 -12.28 3.90 -5.54
N GLY A 61 -13.10 4.95 -5.66
CA GLY A 61 -14.50 4.96 -5.20
C GLY A 61 -14.60 4.55 -3.73
N ASP A 62 -15.45 3.56 -3.44
CA ASP A 62 -15.64 3.03 -2.09
C ASP A 62 -14.37 2.39 -1.49
N LEU A 63 -13.33 2.12 -2.28
CA LEU A 63 -12.07 1.55 -1.79
C LEU A 63 -11.05 2.63 -1.37
N ILE A 64 -11.47 3.89 -1.36
CA ILE A 64 -10.67 5.01 -0.87
C ILE A 64 -10.07 4.71 0.52
N GLY A 65 -8.82 5.14 0.70
CA GLY A 65 -8.02 4.83 1.88
C GLY A 65 -7.22 3.53 1.78
N THR A 66 -7.46 2.69 0.77
CA THR A 66 -6.57 1.57 0.46
C THR A 66 -5.20 2.10 0.05
N GLN A 67 -4.14 1.66 0.73
CA GLN A 67 -2.80 2.23 0.54
C GLN A 67 -1.68 1.25 0.88
N ILE A 68 -0.49 1.56 0.38
CA ILE A 68 0.75 0.84 0.65
C ILE A 68 1.66 1.73 1.50
N GLU A 69 2.00 1.26 2.69
CA GLU A 69 2.93 1.90 3.61
C GLU A 69 4.27 1.15 3.61
N ILE A 70 5.37 1.88 3.51
CA ILE A 70 6.73 1.32 3.53
C ILE A 70 7.38 1.72 4.84
N ASP A 71 7.76 0.73 5.67
CA ASP A 71 8.54 1.00 6.87
C ASP A 71 10.00 1.28 6.47
N GLU A 72 10.32 2.55 6.24
CA GLU A 72 11.68 3.00 5.95
C GLU A 72 12.59 2.99 7.19
N ASN A 73 12.05 2.73 8.38
CA ASN A 73 12.77 2.81 9.64
C ASN A 73 12.54 1.55 10.48
N PRO A 74 13.27 0.44 10.19
CA PRO A 74 13.13 -0.80 10.93
C PRO A 74 13.50 -0.51 12.37
N TRP A 75 12.50 -0.40 13.24
CA TRP A 75 12.59 -0.19 14.67
C TRP A 75 14.01 -0.38 15.22
N ILE A 76 14.71 0.75 15.49
CA ILE A 76 15.85 0.77 16.40
C ILE A 76 15.37 0.05 17.64
N THR A 77 15.79 -1.20 17.81
CA THR A 77 15.38 -2.00 18.94
C THR A 77 16.13 -1.44 20.15
N PRO A 78 15.51 -0.76 21.13
CA PRO A 78 16.18 -0.59 22.41
C PRO A 78 15.89 -1.87 23.19
N CYS A 79 16.53 -2.97 22.79
CA CYS A 79 16.72 -4.09 23.71
C CYS A 79 18.00 -3.77 24.50
N SER A 80 17.82 -2.99 25.56
CA SER A 80 18.73 -2.99 26.72
C SER A 80 18.14 -3.88 27.80
#